data_AF-A0A8S3I8A0-F1
#
_entry.id   AF-A0A8S3I8A0-F1
#
_cell.length_a   1.000
_cell.length_b   1.000
_cell.length_c   1.000
_cell.angle_alpha   90.00
_cell.angle_beta   90.00
_cell.angle_gamma   90.00
#
_symmetry.space_group_name_H-M   'P 1'
#
loop_
_entity.id
_entity.type
_entity.pdbx_description
1 polymer ?
#
loop_
_entity_poly.entity_id
_entity_poly.type
_entity_poly.pdbx_seq_one_letter_code
_entity_poly.pdbx_strand_id
1 'polypeptide(L)' 'GAFSIVRRCIQKSSGQEFAAKIINTKKLSTRDHQKLDREARICRQLKHPNIGK' A
#
# COMPACT_ATOMS: atom_id res chain seq x y z
N GLY A 1 -5.99 7.19 -6.19
CA GLY A 1 -6.91 6.24 -6.82
C GLY A 1 -8.32 6.47 -6.29
N ALA A 2 -9.33 5.80 -6.84
CA ALA A 2 -10.74 6.05 -6.47
C ALA A 2 -11.06 5.85 -4.97
N PHE A 3 -10.34 4.94 -4.30
CA PHE A 3 -10.57 4.61 -2.88
C PHE A 3 -9.32 4.76 -2.00
N SER A 4 -8.26 5.35 -2.55
CA SER A 4 -6.98 5.50 -1.85
C SER A 4 -6.27 6.79 -2.20
N ILE A 5 -5.63 7.38 -1.18
CA ILE A 5 -4.70 8.50 -1.36
C ILE A 5 -3.28 8.01 -1.07
N VAL A 6 -2.29 8.64 -1.68
CA VAL A 6 -0.88 8.40 -1.37
C VAL A 6 -0.32 9.66 -0.73
N ARG A 7 0.37 9.52 0.40
CA ARG A 7 1.04 10.63 1.09
C ARG A 7 2.47 10.23 1.46
N ARG A 8 3.39 11.19 1.42
CA ARG A 8 4.72 11.04 2.04
C ARG A 8 4.55 10.86 3.54
N CYS A 9 5.23 9.87 4.12
CA CYS A 9 5.30 9.66 5.57
C CYS A 9 6.74 9.37 6.00
N ILE A 10 7.01 9.59 7.28
CA ILE A 10 8.30 9.32 7.92
C ILE A 10 8.11 8.24 8.97
N GLN A 11 8.93 7.18 8.92
CA GLN A 11 8.98 6.20 10.00
C GLN A 11 9.65 6.82 11.23
N LYS A 12 8.90 6.96 12.34
CA LYS A 12 9.35 7.70 13.54
C LYS A 12 10.67 7.21 14.14
N SER A 13 10.93 5.90 14.09
CA SER A 13 12.11 5.29 14.70
C SER A 13 13.38 5.41 13.85
N SER A 14 13.27 5.41 12.53
CA SER A 14 14.41 5.40 11.60
C SER A 14 14.62 6.73 10.87
N GLY A 15 13.61 7.61 10.83
CA GLY A 15 13.60 8.81 10.01
C GLY A 15 13.44 8.55 8.51
N GLN A 16 13.25 7.29 8.08
CA GLN A 16 13.17 6.95 6.66
C GLN A 16 11.83 7.40 6.03
N GLU A 17 11.91 7.95 4.81
CA GLU A 17 10.75 8.40 4.05
C GLU A 17 10.10 7.26 3.24
N PHE A 18 8.77 7.26 3.18
CA PHE A 18 7.99 6.30 2.39
C PHE A 18 6.75 6.96 1.75
N ALA A 19 6.19 6.26 0.77
CA ALA A 19 4.86 6.56 0.22
C ALA A 19 3.80 5.68 0.91
N ALA A 20 2.96 6.27 1.75
CA ALA A 20 1.85 5.56 2.39
C ALA A 20 0.60 5.60 1.49
N LYS A 21 0.21 4.44 0.95
CA LYS A 21 -1.10 4.24 0.30
C LYS A 21 -2.17 4.04 1.39
N ILE A 22 -2.94 5.08 1.68
CA ILE A 22 -4.00 5.08 2.69
C ILE A 22 -5.32 4.73 1.99
N ILE A 23 -5.99 3.67 2.47
CA ILE A 23 -7.16 3.08 1.81
C ILE A 23 -8.35 3.14 2.77
N ASN A 24 -9.50 3.62 2.29
CA ASN A 24 -10.73 3.60 3.07
C ASN A 24 -11.45 2.25 2.90
N THR A 25 -11.16 1.29 3.78
CA THR A 25 -11.69 -0.07 3.72
C THR A 25 -13.21 -0.13 3.91
N LYS A 26 -13.81 0.80 4.66
CA LYS A 26 -15.27 0.84 4.88
C LYS A 26 -16.07 1.04 3.59
N LYS A 27 -15.47 1.65 2.56
CA LYS A 27 -16.10 1.92 1.26
C LYS A 27 -15.80 0.85 0.21
N LEU A 28 -15.07 -0.21 0.57
CA LEU A 28 -14.69 -1.26 -0.36
C LEU A 28 -15.72 -2.39 -0.36
N SER A 29 -16.05 -2.88 -1.56
CA SER A 29 -16.81 -4.12 -1.71
C SER A 29 -15.99 -5.33 -1.22
N THR A 30 -16.64 -6.46 -0.96
CA THR A 30 -15.93 -7.72 -0.65
C THR A 30 -14.94 -8.11 -1.75
N ARG A 31 -15.30 -7.84 -3.01
CA ARG A 31 -14.42 -8.09 -4.17
C ARG A 31 -13.18 -7.22 -4.15
N ASP A 32 -13.30 -5.95 -3.78
CA ASP A 32 -12.16 -5.04 -3.72
C ASP A 32 -11.25 -5.32 -2.52
N HIS A 33 -11.82 -5.79 -1.40
CA HIS A 33 -11.03 -6.33 -0.30
C HIS A 33 -10.15 -7.51 -0.75
N GLN A 34 -10.72 -8.47 -1.48
CA GLN A 34 -9.94 -9.62 -2.00
C GLN A 34 -8.82 -9.19 -2.97
N LYS A 35 -9.08 -8.18 -3.80
CA LYS A 35 -8.06 -7.60 -4.69
C LYS A 35 -6.94 -6.93 -3.89
N LEU A 36 -7.29 -6.17 -2.84
CA LEU A 36 -6.33 -5.52 -1.96
C LEU A 36 -5.43 -6.54 -1.26
N ASP A 37 -6.00 -7.62 -0.72
CA ASP A 37 -5.23 -8.69 -0.08
C ASP A 37 -4.26 -9.35 -1.06
N ARG A 38 -4.72 -9.60 -2.30
CA ARG A 38 -3.86 -10.13 -3.36
C ARG A 38 -2.74 -9.16 -3.72
N GLU A 39 -3.03 -7.87 -3.88
CA GLU A 39 -2.03 -6.82 -4.16
C GLU A 39 -0.96 -6.80 -3.06
N ALA A 40 -1.37 -6.69 -1.79
CA ALA A 40 -0.46 -6.66 -0.66
C ALA A 40 0.42 -7.92 -0.56
N ARG A 41 -0.15 -9.10 -0.84
CA ARG A 41 0.59 -10.37 -0.84
C ARG A 41 1.67 -10.39 -1.94
N ILE A 42 1.33 -9.96 -3.15
CA ILE A 42 2.28 -9.94 -4.27
C ILE A 42 3.39 -8.92 -4.01
N CYS A 43 3.05 -7.69 -3.61
CA CYS A 43 4.05 -6.64 -3.35
C CYS A 43 5.06 -7.04 -2.27
N ARG A 44 4.66 -7.80 -1.23
CA ARG A 44 5.58 -8.31 -0.20
C ARG A 44 6.60 -9.34 -0.73
N GLN A 45 6.25 -10.07 -1.79
CA GLN A 45 7.11 -11.09 -2.38
C GLN A 45 8.10 -10.50 -3.39
N LEU A 46 7.71 -9.43 -4.09
CA LEU A 46 8.54 -8.78 -5.10
C LEU A 46 9.63 -7.94 -4.43
N LYS A 47 10.89 -8.41 -4.51
CA LYS A 47 12.07 -7.70 -4.00
C LYS A 47 13.09 -7.54 -5.12
N HIS A 48 12.99 -6.42 -5.86
CA HIS A 48 13.87 -6.12 -6.99
C HIS A 48 14.14 -4.62 -7.06
N PRO A 49 15.35 -4.15 -7.38
CA PRO A 49 15.68 -2.71 -7.42
C PRO A 49 14.82 -1.88 -8.38
N ASN A 50 14.26 -2.50 -9.43
CA ASN A 50 13.39 -1.84 -10.40
C ASN A 50 11.89 -1.95 -10.08
N ILE A 51 11.52 -2.54 -8.94
CA ILE A 51 10.14 -2.68 -8.49
C ILE A 51 10.01 -1.96 -7.15
N GLY A 52 8.98 -1.13 -7.00
CA GLY A 52 8.75 -0.40 -5.74
C GLY A 52 8.69 -1.35 -4.54
N LYS A 53 9.36 -0.96 -3.45
CA LYS A 53 9.30 -1.63 -2.14
C LYS A 53 8.10 -1.16 -1.33
#